data_AF-A0AA88VFP4-F1
#
_entry.id   AF-A0AA88VFP4-F1
#
_cell.length_a   1.000
_cell.length_b   1.000
_cell.length_c   1.000
_cell.angle_alpha   90.00
_cell.angle_beta   90.00
_cell.angle_gamma   90.00
#
_symmetry.space_group_name_H-M   'P 1'
#
loop_
_entity.id
_entity.type
_entity.pdbx_description
1 polymer ?
#
loop_
_entity_poly.entity_id
_entity_poly.type
_entity_poly.pdbx_seq_one_letter_code
_entity_poly.pdbx_strand_id
1 'polypeptide(L)'
;MVDNVKIHLSLSRKMEAKYEAWFKKDQLLLSWLFSSLTEEIFPYIIGLSTSQEVWTALAHSFGSVSQNRQLQLYIELQELKKNDLSIYEYLHKAKSLSDELSAAGKPVSSAEVNAIIYRNIGSN
;
A
#
# COMPACT_ATOMS: atom_id res chain seq x y z
N MET A 1 -22.86 21.80 -46.87
CA MET A 1 -23.77 21.40 -45.76
C MET A 1 -23.62 19.94 -45.35
N VAL A 2 -23.22 19.02 -46.25
CA VAL A 2 -23.10 17.57 -45.99
C VAL A 2 -21.84 17.20 -45.17
N ASP A 3 -20.78 18.01 -45.23
CA ASP A 3 -19.48 17.69 -44.61
C ASP A 3 -19.45 17.82 -43.08
N ASN A 4 -20.20 18.77 -42.50
CA ASN A 4 -20.26 18.96 -41.05
C ASN A 4 -20.95 17.80 -40.32
N VAL A 5 -21.98 17.20 -40.92
CA VAL A 5 -22.67 16.02 -40.37
C VAL A 5 -21.73 14.81 -40.35
N LYS A 6 -20.92 14.64 -41.42
CA LYS A 6 -19.95 13.55 -41.53
C LYS A 6 -18.80 13.69 -40.52
N ILE A 7 -18.34 14.92 -40.27
CA ILE A 7 -17.34 15.22 -39.23
C ILE A 7 -17.90 14.90 -37.83
N HIS A 8 -19.11 15.35 -37.50
CA HIS A 8 -19.73 15.06 -36.19
C HIS A 8 -19.89 13.55 -35.92
N LEU A 9 -20.37 12.79 -36.91
CA LEU A 9 -20.50 11.33 -36.81
C LEU A 9 -19.13 10.65 -36.64
N SER A 10 -18.09 11.14 -37.34
CA SER A 10 -16.74 10.61 -37.21
C SER A 10 -16.12 10.89 -35.84
N LEU A 11 -16.43 12.04 -35.24
CA LEU A 11 -15.95 12.43 -33.91
C LEU A 11 -16.63 11.61 -32.82
N SER A 12 -17.96 11.47 -32.90
CA SER A 12 -18.74 10.64 -31.98
C SER A 12 -18.26 9.19 -31.98
N ARG A 13 -18.05 8.59 -33.17
CA ARG A 13 -17.53 7.23 -33.30
C ARG A 13 -16.12 7.06 -32.72
N LYS A 14 -15.25 8.07 -32.88
CA LYS A 14 -13.91 8.06 -32.27
C LYS A 14 -13.97 8.14 -30.74
N MET A 15 -14.91 8.90 -30.18
CA MET A 15 -15.10 9.01 -28.73
C MET A 15 -15.60 7.70 -28.14
N GLU A 16 -16.56 7.05 -28.80
CA GLU A 16 -17.09 5.75 -28.40
C GLU A 16 -16.00 4.67 -28.39
N ALA A 17 -15.19 4.60 -29.45
CA ALA A 17 -14.07 3.65 -29.52
C ALA A 17 -13.02 3.89 -28.43
N LYS A 18 -12.74 5.15 -28.08
CA LYS A 18 -11.84 5.50 -26.97
C LYS A 18 -12.41 5.09 -25.62
N TYR A 19 -13.71 5.33 -25.40
CA TYR A 19 -14.40 4.93 -24.18
C TYR A 19 -14.38 3.41 -24.02
N GLU A 20 -14.70 2.66 -25.08
CA GLU A 20 -14.70 1.20 -25.04
C GLU A 20 -13.30 0.65 -24.71
N ALA A 21 -12.25 1.24 -25.31
CA ALA A 21 -10.87 0.86 -25.01
C ALA A 21 -10.46 1.18 -23.57
N TRP A 22 -10.91 2.31 -23.02
CA TRP A 22 -10.71 2.65 -21.61
C TRP A 22 -11.47 1.67 -20.70
N PHE A 23 -12.74 1.42 -20.99
CA PHE A 23 -13.60 0.55 -20.19
C PHE A 23 -13.04 -0.87 -20.11
N LYS A 24 -12.56 -1.43 -21.23
CA LYS A 24 -11.90 -2.75 -21.24
C LYS A 24 -10.67 -2.80 -20.32
N LYS A 25 -9.87 -1.73 -20.29
CA LYS A 25 -8.70 -1.65 -19.39
C LYS A 25 -9.12 -1.52 -17.94
N ASP A 26 -10.12 -0.69 -17.66
CA ASP A 26 -10.65 -0.50 -16.32
C ASP A 26 -11.21 -1.81 -15.74
N GLN A 27 -11.98 -2.56 -16.53
CA GLN A 27 -12.51 -3.86 -16.12
C GLN A 27 -11.42 -4.92 -15.90
N LEU A 28 -10.35 -4.89 -16.70
CA LEU A 28 -9.19 -5.76 -16.47
C LEU A 28 -8.51 -5.45 -15.12
N LEU A 29 -8.30 -4.17 -14.83
CA LEU A 29 -7.72 -3.72 -13.56
C LEU A 29 -8.63 -4.07 -12.37
N LEU A 30 -9.94 -3.92 -12.51
CA LEU A 30 -10.90 -4.35 -11.49
C LEU A 30 -10.82 -5.84 -11.23
N SER A 31 -10.75 -6.67 -12.27
CA SER A 31 -10.61 -8.11 -12.12
C SER A 31 -9.33 -8.48 -11.35
N TRP A 32 -8.21 -7.82 -11.67
CA TRP A 32 -6.96 -8.02 -10.93
C TRP A 32 -7.06 -7.58 -9.47
N LEU A 33 -7.64 -6.40 -9.22
CA LEU A 33 -7.88 -5.92 -7.86
C LEU A 33 -8.72 -6.94 -7.08
N PHE A 34 -9.90 -7.32 -7.57
CA PHE A 34 -10.76 -8.28 -6.88
C PHE A 34 -10.09 -9.64 -6.65
N SER A 35 -9.26 -10.11 -7.58
CA SER A 35 -8.50 -11.36 -7.39
C SER A 35 -7.43 -11.31 -6.30
N SER A 36 -6.98 -10.11 -5.91
CA SER A 36 -5.94 -9.89 -4.91
C SER A 36 -6.48 -9.63 -3.50
N LEU A 37 -7.79 -9.43 -3.35
CA LEU A 37 -8.42 -9.03 -2.10
C LEU A 37 -8.98 -10.24 -1.34
N THR A 38 -8.93 -10.17 -0.02
CA THR A 38 -9.56 -11.15 0.87
C THR A 38 -11.01 -10.74 1.17
N GLU A 39 -11.84 -11.70 1.64
CA GLU A 39 -13.25 -11.46 1.97
C GLU A 39 -13.46 -10.30 2.96
N GLU A 40 -12.51 -10.09 3.86
CA GLU A 40 -12.51 -9.01 4.86
C GLU A 40 -12.49 -7.60 4.25
N ILE A 41 -12.04 -7.46 3.00
CA ILE A 41 -11.91 -6.17 2.31
C ILE A 41 -13.18 -5.81 1.51
N PHE A 42 -14.08 -6.76 1.25
CA PHE A 42 -15.29 -6.53 0.45
C PHE A 42 -16.21 -5.42 0.96
N PRO A 43 -16.40 -5.22 2.28
CA PRO A 43 -17.24 -4.13 2.79
C PRO A 43 -16.76 -2.73 2.37
N TYR A 44 -15.48 -2.56 2.05
CA TYR A 44 -14.89 -1.27 1.67
C TYR A 44 -15.09 -0.93 0.18
N ILE A 45 -15.43 -1.90 -0.64
CA ILE A 45 -15.42 -1.77 -2.12
C ILE A 45 -16.77 -2.11 -2.76
N ILE A 46 -17.76 -2.52 -1.96
CA ILE A 46 -19.08 -2.88 -2.46
C ILE A 46 -19.76 -1.70 -3.15
N GLY A 47 -20.32 -1.93 -4.34
CA GLY A 47 -21.01 -0.91 -5.13
C GLY A 47 -20.10 0.00 -5.97
N LEU A 48 -18.77 -0.12 -5.86
CA LEU A 48 -17.83 0.62 -6.71
C LEU A 48 -17.70 -0.05 -8.08
N SER A 49 -17.69 0.74 -9.15
CA SER A 49 -17.85 0.24 -10.52
C SER A 49 -16.61 0.47 -11.41
N THR A 50 -15.65 1.25 -10.92
CA THR A 50 -14.39 1.53 -11.63
C THR A 50 -13.17 1.15 -10.80
N SER A 51 -12.07 0.80 -11.47
CA SER A 51 -10.80 0.47 -10.79
C SER A 51 -10.27 1.64 -9.96
N GLN A 52 -10.51 2.87 -10.42
CA GLN A 52 -10.14 4.09 -9.71
C GLN A 52 -10.88 4.24 -8.38
N GLU A 53 -12.20 4.03 -8.37
CA GLU A 53 -13.02 4.11 -7.15
C GLU A 53 -12.54 3.09 -6.12
N VAL A 54 -12.38 1.82 -6.55
CA VAL A 54 -11.89 0.73 -5.69
C VAL A 54 -10.53 1.07 -5.11
N TRP A 55 -9.57 1.47 -5.94
CA TRP A 55 -8.24 1.85 -5.48
C TRP A 55 -8.27 3.02 -4.50
N THR A 56 -9.08 4.03 -4.77
CA THR A 56 -9.19 5.22 -3.91
C THR A 56 -9.78 4.86 -2.54
N ALA A 57 -10.83 4.04 -2.49
CA ALA A 57 -11.43 3.57 -1.25
C ALA A 57 -10.45 2.76 -0.39
N LEU A 58 -9.68 1.87 -1.02
CA LEU A 58 -8.62 1.11 -0.36
C LEU A 58 -7.51 2.01 0.17
N ALA A 59 -7.02 2.94 -0.66
CA ALA A 59 -5.98 3.88 -0.26
C ALA A 59 -6.42 4.78 0.91
N HIS A 60 -7.68 5.23 0.92
CA HIS A 60 -8.23 6.00 2.02
C HIS A 60 -8.35 5.18 3.31
N SER A 61 -8.84 3.95 3.21
CA SER A 61 -9.11 3.10 4.38
C SER A 61 -7.82 2.54 5.01
N PHE A 62 -6.82 2.21 4.19
CA PHE A 62 -5.62 1.50 4.64
C PHE A 62 -4.33 2.31 4.51
N GLY A 63 -4.34 3.44 3.79
CA GLY A 63 -3.14 4.27 3.61
C GLY A 63 -2.61 4.86 4.91
N SER A 64 -3.49 5.45 5.72
CA SER A 64 -3.12 6.02 7.04
C SER A 64 -2.78 4.93 8.06
N VAL A 65 -3.51 3.79 8.04
CA VAL A 65 -3.24 2.63 8.90
C VAL A 65 -1.85 2.06 8.61
N SER A 66 -1.47 1.93 7.34
CA SER A 66 -0.14 1.48 6.93
C SER A 66 0.95 2.43 7.43
N GLN A 67 0.77 3.74 7.27
CA GLN A 67 1.72 4.74 7.79
C GLN A 67 1.84 4.73 9.31
N ASN A 68 0.72 4.60 10.03
CA ASN A 68 0.71 4.48 11.48
C ASN A 68 1.41 3.19 11.93
N ARG A 69 1.19 2.07 11.24
CA ARG A 69 1.89 0.80 11.53
C ARG A 69 3.41 0.94 11.31
N GLN A 70 3.84 1.58 10.22
CA GLN A 70 5.25 1.89 9.98
C GLN A 70 5.84 2.77 11.11
N LEU A 71 5.12 3.78 11.56
CA LEU A 71 5.56 4.64 12.67
C LEU A 71 5.66 3.86 13.97
N GLN A 72 4.63 3.05 14.29
CA GLN A 72 4.59 2.24 15.50
C GLN A 72 5.76 1.25 15.54
N LEU A 73 6.02 0.52 14.46
CA LEU A 73 7.15 -0.40 14.35
C LEU A 73 8.50 0.32 14.57
N TYR A 74 8.63 1.54 14.05
CA TYR A 74 9.83 2.34 14.22
C TYR A 74 10.02 2.80 15.67
N ILE A 75 8.94 3.20 16.35
CA ILE A 75 8.95 3.53 17.78
C ILE A 75 9.30 2.30 18.61
N GLU A 76 8.66 1.15 18.35
CA GLU A 76 8.96 -0.12 19.03
C GLU A 76 10.43 -0.50 18.89
N LEU A 77 11.03 -0.30 17.71
CA LEU A 77 12.46 -0.52 17.50
C LEU A 77 13.31 0.45 18.33
N GLN A 78 13.00 1.75 18.32
CA GLN A 78 13.74 2.76 19.09
C GLN A 78 13.66 2.57 20.60
N GLU A 79 12.53 2.07 21.10
CA GLU A 79 12.28 1.84 22.51
C GLU A 79 12.65 0.42 22.96
N LEU A 80 13.09 -0.45 22.04
CA LEU A 80 13.50 -1.81 22.36
C LEU A 80 14.71 -1.80 23.30
N LYS A 81 14.47 -2.14 24.56
CA LYS A 81 15.49 -2.33 25.59
C LYS A 81 15.83 -3.80 25.77
N LYS A 82 17.08 -4.08 26.14
CA LYS A 82 17.51 -5.43 26.48
C LYS A 82 16.79 -5.95 27.74
N ASN A 83 16.76 -5.16 28.81
CA ASN A 83 16.15 -5.52 30.10
C ASN A 83 16.51 -6.97 30.49
N ASP A 84 15.50 -7.75 30.88
CA ASP A 84 15.60 -9.16 31.28
C ASP A 84 15.75 -10.14 30.09
N LEU A 85 15.71 -9.65 28.83
CA LEU A 85 15.91 -10.50 27.66
C LEU A 85 17.36 -10.98 27.61
N SER A 86 17.56 -12.20 27.13
CA SER A 86 18.89 -12.62 26.69
C SER A 86 19.35 -11.76 25.50
N ILE A 87 20.67 -11.68 25.29
CA ILE A 87 21.23 -10.96 24.13
C ILE A 87 20.68 -11.52 22.82
N TYR A 88 20.51 -12.85 22.75
CA TYR A 88 19.94 -13.51 21.59
C TYR A 88 18.51 -13.05 21.31
N GLU A 89 17.62 -13.10 22.31
CA GLU A 89 16.21 -12.67 22.16
C GLU A 89 16.10 -11.19 21.81
N TYR A 90 16.94 -10.36 22.42
CA TYR A 90 16.99 -8.93 22.15
C TYR A 90 17.37 -8.63 20.69
N LEU A 91 18.48 -9.21 20.21
CA LEU A 91 18.93 -9.04 18.83
C LEU A 91 17.95 -9.62 17.83
N HIS A 92 17.32 -10.75 18.17
CA HIS A 92 16.29 -11.36 17.33
C HIS A 92 15.05 -10.45 17.20
N LYS A 93 14.57 -9.86 18.29
CA LYS A 93 13.46 -8.88 18.24
C LYS A 93 13.83 -7.64 17.41
N ALA A 94 15.01 -7.08 17.60
CA ALA A 94 15.48 -5.93 16.82
C ALA A 94 15.50 -6.25 15.31
N LYS A 95 15.98 -7.44 14.95
CA LYS A 95 15.95 -7.93 13.57
C LYS A 95 14.53 -8.08 13.03
N SER A 96 13.63 -8.71 13.80
CA SER A 96 12.23 -8.88 13.39
C SER A 96 11.55 -7.55 13.09
N LEU A 97 11.71 -6.56 13.97
CA LEU A 97 11.16 -5.22 13.77
C LEU A 97 11.74 -4.53 12.53
N SER A 98 13.05 -4.68 12.29
CA SER A 98 13.70 -4.15 11.08
C SER A 98 13.18 -4.83 9.81
N ASP A 99 12.98 -6.15 9.83
CA ASP A 99 12.47 -6.92 8.69
C ASP A 99 11.00 -6.53 8.40
N GLU A 100 10.17 -6.36 9.44
CA GLU A 100 8.80 -5.87 9.32
C GLU A 100 8.73 -4.45 8.74
N LEU A 101 9.60 -3.54 9.18
CA LEU A 101 9.71 -2.19 8.62
C LEU A 101 10.08 -2.21 7.13
N SER A 102 11.01 -3.08 6.73
CA SER A 102 11.36 -3.27 5.32
C SER A 102 10.18 -3.80 4.50
N ALA A 103 9.46 -4.81 5.02
CA ALA A 103 8.28 -5.37 4.37
C ALA A 103 7.14 -4.34 4.24
N ALA A 104 7.01 -3.45 5.22
CA ALA A 104 6.06 -2.35 5.19
C ALA A 104 6.48 -1.19 4.26
N GLY A 105 7.62 -1.26 3.58
CA GLY A 105 8.10 -0.23 2.65
C GLY A 105 8.87 0.93 3.29
N LYS A 106 9.31 0.77 4.55
CA LYS A 106 10.12 1.76 5.28
C LYS A 106 11.41 1.11 5.81
N PRO A 107 12.33 0.69 4.93
CA PRO A 107 13.55 0.00 5.36
C PRO A 107 14.44 0.91 6.24
N VAL A 108 15.02 0.32 7.29
CA VAL A 108 15.97 0.97 8.18
C VAL A 108 17.37 0.47 7.85
N SER A 109 18.36 1.36 7.82
CA SER A 109 19.74 0.96 7.50
C SER A 109 20.33 0.08 8.61
N SER A 110 21.20 -0.87 8.25
CA SER A 110 21.88 -1.71 9.25
C SER A 110 22.69 -0.89 10.25
N ALA A 111 23.29 0.22 9.82
CA ALA A 111 24.00 1.15 10.70
C ALA A 111 23.07 1.80 11.74
N GLU A 112 21.87 2.19 11.34
CA GLU A 112 20.86 2.77 12.23
C GLU A 112 20.31 1.73 13.21
N VAL A 113 19.97 0.53 12.74
CA VAL A 113 19.55 -0.59 13.61
C VAL A 113 20.63 -0.89 14.65
N ASN A 114 21.90 -0.97 14.23
CA ASN A 114 23.02 -1.19 15.14
C ASN A 114 23.16 -0.06 16.16
N ALA A 115 23.02 1.21 15.74
CA ALA A 115 23.08 2.35 16.65
C ALA A 115 21.99 2.30 17.74
N ILE A 116 20.76 1.92 17.35
CA ILE A 116 19.64 1.72 18.29
C ILE A 116 19.94 0.58 19.27
N ILE A 117 20.42 -0.55 18.75
CA ILE A 117 20.84 -1.71 19.54
C ILE A 117 21.87 -1.30 20.60
N TYR A 118 22.94 -0.62 20.20
CA TYR A 118 24.01 -0.22 21.13
C TYR A 118 23.52 0.80 22.16
N ARG A 119 22.66 1.74 21.78
CA ARG A 119 22.08 2.74 22.68
C ARG A 119 21.26 2.09 23.80
N ASN A 120 20.50 1.04 23.49
CA ASN A 120 19.54 0.45 24.42
C ASN A 120 20.04 -0.80 25.15
N ILE A 121 21.26 -1.25 24.87
CA ILE A 121 21.93 -2.33 25.62
C ILE A 121 22.35 -1.90 27.03
N GLY A 122 22.72 -0.61 27.22
CA GLY A 122 23.26 -0.09 28.48
C GLY A 122 22.31 0.78 29.31
N SER A 123 21.07 0.98 28.84
CA SER A 123 20.05 1.77 29.55
C SER A 123 19.34 0.88 30.58
N ASN A 124 19.95 0.72 31.77
CA ASN A 124 19.25 0.19 32.95
C ASN A 124 18.28 1.23 33.53
#